data_AF-A0A1U8C092-F1
#
_entry.id   AF-A0A1U8C092-F1
#
_cell.length_a   1.000
_cell.length_b   1.000
_cell.length_c   1.000
_cell.angle_alpha   90.00
_cell.angle_beta   90.00
_cell.angle_gamma   90.00
#
_symmetry.space_group_name_H-M   'P 1'
#
loop_
_entity.id
_entity.type
_entity.pdbx_description
1 polymer ?
#
loop_
_entity_poly.entity_id
_entity_poly.type
_entity_poly.pdbx_seq_one_letter_code
_entity_poly.pdbx_strand_id
1 'polypeptide(L)'
;MISTFSCVKSYEDQSYSGLKRSCLRRKVLFEDPHFPATDDSLYYKGTPGPTVRWKRPKDICDDPRLFVDGISSHDLHQGQVGNCWFVAACSSLASREALWQKHPRLQSTWLLVVGGSGSSGSSCSTWAMAEDGPQKQQLDMPLVLDQDLTKQMRLRVESLKQRGEKRQDGEKLLRPAESVYRLDFIQQQKLQFDRWDVVLDKPGKVTITGTSQNWTPDLTNLMTRQLLDPAAIFWRKEDSVAMDWNEADALEFGERLSDLAKIRKVMYFLITFGEGVEPANLKASVVFNQL
;
A
#
# COMPACT_ATOMS: atom_id res chain seq x y z
N MET A 1 -8.23 -21.38 -28.14
CA MET A 1 -9.11 -21.74 -27.00
C MET A 1 -8.26 -21.76 -25.74
N ILE A 2 -8.40 -20.74 -24.89
CA ILE A 2 -7.71 -20.68 -23.59
C ILE A 2 -8.57 -21.44 -22.59
N SER A 3 -8.05 -22.54 -22.06
CA SER A 3 -8.69 -23.36 -21.03
C SER A 3 -8.71 -22.61 -19.70
N THR A 4 -9.91 -22.46 -19.14
CA THR A 4 -10.16 -21.84 -17.83
C THR A 4 -9.61 -22.70 -16.70
N PHE A 5 -8.69 -22.15 -15.91
CA PHE A 5 -8.29 -22.72 -14.63
C PHE A 5 -9.45 -22.61 -13.61
N SER A 6 -10.08 -23.73 -13.25
CA SER A 6 -10.85 -23.80 -12.00
C SER A 6 -10.98 -25.26 -11.50
N CYS A 7 -10.08 -25.67 -10.61
CA CYS A 7 -10.34 -26.78 -9.71
C CYS A 7 -10.01 -26.33 -8.28
N VAL A 8 -11.06 -25.96 -7.53
CA VAL A 8 -10.96 -25.64 -6.09
C VAL A 8 -10.75 -26.96 -5.34
N LYS A 9 -9.55 -27.18 -4.79
CA LYS A 9 -9.28 -28.33 -3.93
C LYS A 9 -9.87 -28.08 -2.54
N SER A 10 -10.61 -29.04 -2.01
CA SER A 10 -11.07 -29.01 -0.61
C SER A 10 -9.87 -29.21 0.31
N TYR A 11 -9.79 -28.42 1.37
CA TYR A 11 -8.84 -28.65 2.46
C TYR A 11 -9.40 -29.75 3.38
N GLU A 12 -8.58 -30.77 3.68
CA GLU A 12 -8.94 -31.91 4.55
C GLU A 12 -10.30 -32.56 4.22
N ASP A 13 -10.60 -32.69 2.93
CA ASP A 13 -11.85 -33.28 2.41
C ASP A 13 -13.16 -32.63 2.93
N GLN A 14 -13.06 -31.42 3.50
CA GLN A 14 -14.22 -30.69 4.01
C GLN A 14 -14.94 -29.95 2.88
N SER A 15 -16.20 -30.33 2.63
CA SER A 15 -17.10 -29.61 1.71
C SER A 15 -17.99 -28.63 2.47
N TYR A 16 -17.72 -27.32 2.34
CA TYR A 16 -18.48 -26.25 2.99
C TYR A 16 -20.00 -26.39 2.75
N SER A 17 -20.41 -26.61 1.50
CA SER A 17 -21.83 -26.67 1.14
C SER A 17 -22.54 -27.89 1.77
N GLY A 18 -21.83 -29.02 1.88
CA GLY A 18 -22.33 -30.21 2.55
C GLY A 18 -22.46 -30.01 4.06
N LEU A 19 -21.42 -29.46 4.70
CA LEU A 19 -21.39 -29.18 6.13
C LEU A 19 -22.47 -28.18 6.54
N LYS A 20 -22.60 -27.06 5.81
CA LYS A 20 -23.63 -26.04 6.05
C LYS A 20 -25.04 -26.64 5.97
N ARG A 21 -25.33 -27.43 4.93
CA ARG A 21 -26.64 -28.07 4.75
C ARG A 21 -26.96 -29.04 5.89
N SER A 22 -25.98 -29.82 6.34
CA SER A 22 -26.14 -30.75 7.46
C SER A 22 -26.44 -30.04 8.78
N CYS A 23 -25.74 -28.94 9.08
CA CYS A 23 -25.93 -28.14 10.29
C CYS A 23 -27.31 -27.45 10.31
N LEU A 24 -27.70 -26.83 9.19
CA LEU A 24 -29.01 -26.20 9.05
C LEU A 24 -30.15 -27.21 9.22
N ARG A 25 -30.02 -28.41 8.63
CA ARG A 25 -31.02 -29.48 8.77
C ARG A 25 -31.18 -29.94 10.23
N ARG A 26 -30.08 -30.04 10.96
CA ARG A 26 -30.07 -30.45 12.38
C ARG A 26 -30.37 -29.30 13.35
N LYS A 27 -30.47 -28.06 12.85
CA LYS A 27 -30.61 -26.84 13.67
C LYS A 27 -29.51 -26.68 14.73
N VAL A 28 -28.31 -27.16 14.40
CA VAL A 28 -27.12 -27.00 15.24
C VAL A 28 -26.14 -26.06 14.57
N LEU A 29 -25.34 -25.37 15.36
CA LEU A 29 -24.24 -24.56 14.84
C LEU A 29 -23.04 -25.46 14.54
N PHE A 30 -22.27 -25.12 13.51
CA PHE A 30 -21.09 -25.88 13.14
C PHE A 30 -19.99 -25.75 14.21
N GLU A 31 -19.30 -26.85 14.44
CA GLU A 31 -18.09 -26.99 15.26
C GLU A 31 -17.08 -27.75 14.42
N ASP A 32 -15.86 -27.22 14.29
CA ASP A 32 -14.83 -27.78 13.42
C ASP A 32 -14.03 -28.86 14.16
N PRO A 33 -14.05 -30.12 13.70
CA PRO A 33 -13.24 -31.17 14.32
C PRO A 33 -11.73 -30.99 14.10
N HIS A 34 -11.30 -30.27 13.06
CA HIS A 34 -9.87 -30.11 12.75
C HIS A 34 -9.26 -28.86 13.40
N PHE A 35 -10.09 -27.91 13.84
CA PHE A 35 -9.66 -26.70 14.53
C PHE A 35 -10.62 -26.38 15.71
N PRO A 36 -10.53 -27.17 16.80
CA PRO A 36 -11.46 -27.04 17.92
C PRO A 36 -11.27 -25.74 18.72
N ALA A 37 -12.32 -25.30 19.41
CA ALA A 37 -12.28 -24.12 20.27
C ALA A 37 -11.57 -24.40 21.63
N THR A 38 -10.31 -24.84 21.57
CA THR A 38 -9.47 -25.18 22.74
C THR A 38 -8.10 -24.50 22.64
N ASP A 39 -7.33 -24.54 23.73
CA ASP A 39 -5.99 -23.94 23.77
C ASP A 39 -4.99 -24.58 22.79
N ASP A 40 -5.23 -25.83 22.39
CA ASP A 40 -4.42 -26.54 21.37
C ASP A 40 -4.47 -25.87 19.99
N SER A 41 -5.55 -25.12 19.70
CA SER A 41 -5.68 -24.36 18.46
C SER A 41 -5.03 -22.96 18.53
N LEU A 42 -4.66 -22.50 19.73
CA LEU A 42 -4.05 -21.18 19.95
C LEU A 42 -2.54 -21.27 20.14
N TYR A 43 -2.06 -22.30 20.84
CA TYR A 43 -0.69 -22.37 21.32
C TYR A 43 0.00 -23.67 20.90
N TYR A 44 1.32 -23.60 20.68
CA TYR A 44 2.13 -24.80 20.54
C TYR A 44 2.21 -25.55 21.87
N LYS A 45 2.25 -26.89 21.81
CA LYS A 45 2.33 -27.76 22.99
C LYS A 45 3.40 -27.29 23.96
N GLY A 46 2.99 -27.08 25.22
CA GLY A 46 3.88 -26.67 26.31
C GLY A 46 4.08 -25.16 26.45
N THR A 47 3.39 -24.33 25.67
CA THR A 47 3.47 -22.86 25.80
C THR A 47 2.36 -22.36 26.72
N PRO A 48 2.67 -21.76 27.88
CA PRO A 48 1.64 -21.13 28.72
C PRO A 48 1.16 -19.84 28.06
N GLY A 49 -0.13 -19.79 27.72
CA GLY A 49 -0.80 -18.60 27.20
C GLY A 49 -1.83 -18.04 28.19
N PRO A 50 -2.32 -16.80 27.97
CA PRO A 50 -3.43 -16.26 28.74
C PRO A 50 -4.68 -17.14 28.57
N THR A 51 -5.51 -17.18 29.62
CA THR A 51 -6.81 -17.86 29.55
C THR A 51 -7.73 -17.16 28.54
N VAL A 52 -8.11 -17.86 27.48
CA VAL A 52 -8.99 -17.35 26.42
C VAL A 52 -10.39 -17.94 26.58
N ARG A 53 -11.42 -17.13 26.32
CA ARG A 53 -12.81 -17.58 26.23
C ARG A 53 -13.29 -17.49 24.79
N TRP A 54 -13.58 -18.65 24.19
CA TRP A 54 -14.17 -18.73 22.86
C TRP A 54 -15.64 -18.29 22.89
N LYS A 55 -16.03 -17.41 21.98
CA LYS A 55 -17.39 -16.87 21.84
C LYS A 55 -17.79 -16.84 20.37
N ARG A 56 -19.09 -17.02 20.08
CA ARG A 56 -19.62 -16.78 18.72
C ARG A 56 -19.94 -15.29 18.55
N PRO A 57 -20.02 -14.76 17.32
CA PRO A 57 -20.30 -13.34 17.07
C PRO A 57 -21.55 -12.81 17.78
N LYS A 58 -22.64 -13.60 17.82
CA LYS A 58 -23.88 -13.25 18.54
C LYS A 58 -23.71 -13.11 20.06
N ASP A 59 -22.67 -13.72 20.63
CA ASP A 59 -22.37 -13.65 22.07
C ASP A 59 -21.42 -12.47 22.39
N ILE A 60 -21.06 -11.69 21.36
CA ILE A 60 -20.20 -10.51 21.41
C ILE A 60 -21.02 -9.24 21.09
N CYS A 61 -21.90 -9.30 20.09
CA CYS A 61 -22.74 -8.18 19.65
C CYS A 61 -24.11 -8.68 19.15
N ASP A 62 -25.15 -7.85 19.27
CA ASP A 62 -26.55 -8.19 18.96
C ASP A 62 -26.81 -8.38 17.45
N ASP A 63 -26.19 -7.58 16.57
CA ASP A 63 -26.33 -7.67 15.11
C ASP A 63 -24.98 -7.93 14.42
N PRO A 64 -24.43 -9.15 14.48
CA PRO A 64 -23.13 -9.46 13.92
C PRO A 64 -23.19 -9.51 12.39
N ARG A 65 -22.45 -8.60 11.74
CA ARG A 65 -22.31 -8.54 10.28
C ARG A 65 -20.88 -8.88 9.87
N LEU A 66 -20.74 -9.47 8.68
CA LEU A 66 -19.42 -9.75 8.11
C LEU A 66 -18.75 -8.47 7.58
N PHE A 67 -19.54 -7.56 7.02
CA PHE A 67 -19.10 -6.26 6.52
C PHE A 67 -20.12 -5.21 6.96
N VAL A 68 -19.63 -4.08 7.47
CA VAL A 68 -20.44 -2.90 7.83
C VAL A 68 -19.92 -1.76 6.95
N ASP A 69 -20.77 -1.23 6.08
CA ASP A 69 -20.44 -0.14 5.16
C ASP A 69 -19.28 -0.43 4.16
N GLY A 70 -18.99 -1.71 3.90
CA GLY A 70 -17.99 -2.18 2.93
C GLY A 70 -16.84 -2.97 3.57
N ILE A 71 -15.75 -3.16 2.83
CA ILE A 71 -14.49 -3.66 3.36
C ILE A 71 -13.52 -2.50 3.42
N SER A 72 -13.09 -2.09 4.61
CA SER A 72 -12.09 -1.04 4.80
C SER A 72 -10.85 -1.60 5.49
N SER A 73 -9.68 -1.09 5.10
CA SER A 73 -8.44 -1.33 5.86
C SER A 73 -8.52 -0.84 7.30
N HIS A 74 -9.42 0.11 7.59
CA HIS A 74 -9.63 0.68 8.93
C HIS A 74 -10.44 -0.24 9.85
N ASP A 75 -11.05 -1.29 9.31
CA ASP A 75 -11.79 -2.29 10.08
C ASP A 75 -10.83 -3.21 10.85
N LEU A 76 -9.55 -3.23 10.50
CA LEU A 76 -8.61 -4.21 11.02
C LEU A 76 -7.83 -3.66 12.22
N HIS A 77 -8.22 -4.08 13.41
CA HIS A 77 -7.43 -3.89 14.62
C HIS A 77 -6.71 -5.19 15.02
N GLN A 78 -5.39 -5.13 15.18
CA GLN A 78 -4.54 -6.28 15.55
C GLN A 78 -4.94 -6.92 16.89
N GLY A 79 -5.58 -6.18 17.80
CA GLY A 79 -5.86 -6.65 19.15
C GLY A 79 -4.57 -6.88 19.96
N GLN A 80 -4.71 -7.45 21.16
CA GLN A 80 -3.61 -7.55 22.13
C GLN A 80 -2.55 -8.62 21.80
N VAL A 81 -2.91 -9.64 21.00
CA VAL A 81 -2.04 -10.79 20.70
C VAL A 81 -1.95 -11.06 19.18
N GLY A 82 -2.36 -10.10 18.36
CA GLY A 82 -2.41 -10.29 16.91
C GLY A 82 -1.04 -10.18 16.24
N ASN A 83 -1.02 -10.60 14.98
CA ASN A 83 0.14 -10.55 14.11
C ASN A 83 0.04 -9.35 13.16
N CYS A 84 0.93 -8.36 13.32
CA CYS A 84 0.93 -7.13 12.50
C CYS A 84 1.06 -7.42 10.99
N TRP A 85 1.79 -8.48 10.63
CA TRP A 85 1.95 -8.93 9.26
C TRP A 85 0.65 -9.50 8.65
N PHE A 86 -0.20 -10.13 9.47
CA PHE A 86 -1.50 -10.63 9.01
C PHE A 86 -2.50 -9.49 8.80
N VAL A 87 -2.53 -8.52 9.71
CA VAL A 87 -3.34 -7.30 9.57
C VAL A 87 -2.92 -6.51 8.33
N ALA A 88 -1.61 -6.37 8.07
CA ALA A 88 -1.10 -5.73 6.87
C ALA A 88 -1.55 -6.49 5.59
N ALA A 89 -1.45 -7.82 5.58
CA ALA A 89 -1.89 -8.63 4.44
C ALA A 89 -3.40 -8.51 4.19
N CYS A 90 -4.24 -8.57 5.22
CA CYS A 90 -5.68 -8.37 5.12
C CYS A 90 -6.04 -6.95 4.67
N SER A 91 -5.31 -5.93 5.14
CA SER A 91 -5.48 -4.53 4.74
C SER A 91 -5.16 -4.34 3.25
N SER A 92 -4.05 -4.94 2.78
CA SER A 92 -3.69 -4.93 1.35
C SER A 92 -4.66 -5.73 0.48
N LEU A 93 -5.30 -6.76 1.03
CA LEU A 93 -6.34 -7.49 0.31
C LEU A 93 -7.64 -6.68 0.24
N ALA A 94 -8.01 -6.00 1.32
CA ALA A 94 -9.20 -5.15 1.42
C ALA A 94 -9.13 -3.94 0.48
N SER A 95 -7.94 -3.37 0.22
CA SER A 95 -7.76 -2.20 -0.64
C SER A 95 -8.00 -2.45 -2.12
N ARG A 96 -8.07 -3.72 -2.56
CA ARG A 96 -8.25 -4.09 -3.98
C ARG A 96 -9.51 -4.93 -4.18
N GLU A 97 -10.60 -4.27 -4.60
CA GLU A 97 -11.91 -4.90 -4.81
C GLU A 97 -11.87 -6.14 -5.72
N ALA A 98 -11.11 -6.07 -6.81
CA ALA A 98 -10.94 -7.18 -7.74
C ALA A 98 -10.26 -8.43 -7.13
N LEU A 99 -9.51 -8.30 -6.04
CA LEU A 99 -8.82 -9.42 -5.39
C LEU A 99 -9.71 -10.17 -4.40
N TRP A 100 -10.49 -9.45 -3.58
CA TRP A 100 -11.42 -10.13 -2.68
C TRP A 100 -12.70 -10.59 -3.40
N GLN A 101 -13.11 -9.95 -4.50
CA GLN A 101 -14.17 -10.46 -5.37
C GLN A 101 -13.76 -11.74 -6.13
N LYS A 102 -12.46 -11.93 -6.43
CA LYS A 102 -11.92 -13.19 -7.00
C LYS A 102 -11.97 -14.39 -6.05
N HIS A 103 -12.35 -14.17 -4.79
CA HIS A 103 -12.72 -15.22 -3.84
C HIS A 103 -14.22 -15.14 -3.49
N PRO A 104 -15.14 -15.63 -4.33
CA PRO A 104 -16.58 -15.59 -4.09
C PRO A 104 -17.05 -16.39 -2.84
N ARG A 105 -16.13 -17.00 -2.09
CA ARG A 105 -16.41 -17.85 -0.93
C ARG A 105 -15.96 -17.25 0.41
N LEU A 106 -15.31 -16.09 0.41
CA LEU A 106 -14.97 -15.38 1.66
C LEU A 106 -16.20 -14.74 2.35
N GLN A 107 -17.38 -14.78 1.73
CA GLN A 107 -18.65 -14.34 2.32
C GLN A 107 -19.11 -15.17 3.54
N SER A 108 -18.29 -16.07 4.11
CA SER A 108 -18.70 -16.91 5.23
C SER A 108 -17.65 -17.18 6.31
N THR A 109 -16.56 -16.41 6.36
CA THR A 109 -15.52 -16.62 7.38
C THR A 109 -15.44 -15.40 8.29
N TRP A 110 -15.78 -15.58 9.56
CA TRP A 110 -15.77 -14.54 10.57
C TRP A 110 -14.33 -14.11 10.89
N LEU A 111 -13.96 -12.87 10.58
CA LEU A 111 -12.80 -12.20 11.15
C LEU A 111 -13.28 -11.09 12.10
N LEU A 112 -12.64 -11.03 13.27
CA LEU A 112 -12.88 -10.07 14.34
C LEU A 112 -12.65 -8.62 13.87
N VAL A 113 -13.67 -7.77 14.02
CA VAL A 113 -13.55 -6.31 13.88
C VAL A 113 -14.36 -5.63 14.99
N VAL A 114 -13.69 -4.73 15.72
CA VAL A 114 -14.25 -3.80 16.70
C VAL A 114 -14.42 -2.45 16.00
N GLY A 115 -15.66 -1.93 15.99
CA GLY A 115 -16.11 -0.92 15.03
C GLY A 115 -15.99 0.55 15.41
N GLY A 116 -16.65 1.37 14.59
CA GLY A 116 -16.94 2.79 14.74
C GLY A 116 -18.09 3.19 13.81
N SER A 117 -18.93 4.11 14.25
CA SER A 117 -20.37 4.27 13.92
C SER A 117 -20.72 5.38 12.92
N GLY A 118 -21.81 5.20 12.13
CA GLY A 118 -22.83 6.24 11.93
C GLY A 118 -23.44 6.45 10.52
N SER A 119 -24.66 5.90 10.32
CA SER A 119 -25.91 6.51 9.76
C SER A 119 -25.92 7.23 8.39
N SER A 120 -26.94 7.21 7.53
CA SER A 120 -28.16 6.40 7.28
C SER A 120 -28.92 7.03 6.10
N GLY A 121 -29.54 6.22 5.23
CA GLY A 121 -30.64 6.59 4.31
C GLY A 121 -30.28 6.82 2.84
N SER A 122 -31.11 6.57 1.83
CA SER A 122 -32.24 5.66 1.61
C SER A 122 -32.70 5.87 0.15
N SER A 123 -32.91 4.77 -0.59
CA SER A 123 -33.82 4.56 -1.74
C SER A 123 -33.71 5.44 -3.00
N CYS A 124 -33.53 4.83 -4.17
CA CYS A 124 -34.59 4.57 -5.17
C CYS A 124 -33.96 4.33 -6.56
N SER A 125 -34.42 3.28 -7.26
CA SER A 125 -33.98 2.87 -8.59
C SER A 125 -34.57 3.74 -9.71
N THR A 126 -33.74 4.17 -10.66
CA THR A 126 -34.18 4.61 -12.00
C THR A 126 -33.07 4.30 -13.01
N TRP A 127 -33.43 3.68 -14.14
CA TRP A 127 -32.52 3.43 -15.26
C TRP A 127 -32.18 4.75 -15.95
N ALA A 128 -30.89 5.05 -16.13
CA ALA A 128 -30.41 6.15 -16.97
C ALA A 128 -29.22 5.70 -17.81
N MET A 129 -29.21 6.20 -19.04
CA MET A 129 -28.24 5.95 -20.11
C MET A 129 -26.82 6.31 -19.67
N ALA A 130 -25.82 5.76 -20.36
CA ALA A 130 -24.41 6.06 -20.18
C ALA A 130 -24.16 7.58 -20.22
N GLU A 131 -23.90 8.17 -19.06
CA GLU A 131 -23.32 9.51 -18.93
C GLU A 131 -21.83 9.37 -18.60
N ASP A 132 -21.03 10.23 -19.21
CA ASP A 132 -19.61 10.41 -18.91
C ASP A 132 -19.42 10.50 -17.38
N GLY A 133 -18.54 9.64 -16.85
CA GLY A 133 -18.32 9.53 -15.42
C GLY A 133 -17.94 10.88 -14.78
N PRO A 134 -18.19 11.06 -13.47
CA PRO A 134 -17.90 12.31 -12.79
C PRO A 134 -16.44 12.69 -12.97
N GLN A 135 -16.21 13.89 -13.51
CA GLN A 135 -14.90 14.45 -13.77
C GLN A 135 -14.23 14.72 -12.41
N LYS A 136 -13.48 13.72 -11.91
CA LYS A 136 -12.78 13.80 -10.62
C LYS A 136 -11.78 14.96 -10.68
N GLN A 137 -11.77 15.78 -9.63
CA GLN A 137 -10.83 16.90 -9.54
C GLN A 137 -9.40 16.35 -9.41
N GLN A 138 -8.56 16.61 -10.41
CA GLN A 138 -7.17 16.18 -10.44
C GLN A 138 -6.25 17.24 -9.83
N LEU A 139 -5.32 16.78 -9.00
CA LEU A 139 -4.26 17.59 -8.39
C LEU A 139 -2.93 17.12 -8.96
N ASP A 140 -2.29 18.02 -9.72
CA ASP A 140 -0.95 17.81 -10.25
C ASP A 140 0.08 18.42 -9.29
N MET A 141 0.96 17.59 -8.73
CA MET A 141 1.94 18.00 -7.73
C MET A 141 3.37 17.77 -8.27
N PRO A 142 4.11 18.84 -8.61
CA PRO A 142 5.43 18.72 -9.22
C PRO A 142 6.51 18.27 -8.22
N LEU A 143 7.43 17.43 -8.70
CA LEU A 143 8.70 17.17 -8.02
C LEU A 143 9.65 18.31 -8.35
N VAL A 144 9.96 19.14 -7.35
CA VAL A 144 10.83 20.31 -7.48
C VAL A 144 12.25 19.95 -7.07
N LEU A 145 13.24 20.31 -7.87
CA LEU A 145 14.65 20.12 -7.55
C LEU A 145 15.02 20.93 -6.29
N ASP A 146 15.50 20.25 -5.26
CA ASP A 146 16.00 20.88 -4.04
C ASP A 146 17.51 21.12 -4.17
N GLN A 147 17.87 22.30 -4.69
CA GLN A 147 19.26 22.67 -4.98
C GLN A 147 20.11 22.76 -3.71
N ASP A 148 19.55 23.32 -2.65
CA ASP A 148 20.26 23.56 -1.39
C ASP A 148 20.55 22.25 -0.67
N LEU A 149 19.56 21.36 -0.54
CA LEU A 149 19.76 20.06 0.07
C LEU A 149 20.67 19.17 -0.78
N THR A 150 20.53 19.22 -2.11
CA THR A 150 21.46 18.53 -3.03
C THR A 150 22.89 19.01 -2.81
N LYS A 151 23.11 20.32 -2.74
CA LYS A 151 24.43 20.92 -2.49
C LYS A 151 24.97 20.53 -1.12
N GLN A 152 24.16 20.58 -0.07
CA GLN A 152 24.54 20.17 1.28
C GLN A 152 25.01 18.70 1.30
N MET A 153 24.26 17.80 0.67
CA MET A 153 24.64 16.39 0.59
C MET A 153 25.91 16.16 -0.24
N ARG A 154 26.17 16.95 -1.29
CA ARG A 154 27.45 16.88 -2.04
C ARG A 154 28.62 17.38 -1.22
N LEU A 155 28.47 18.50 -0.52
CA LEU A 155 29.48 19.05 0.39
C LEU A 155 29.85 18.06 1.50
N ARG A 156 28.88 17.29 2.01
CA ARG A 156 29.14 16.21 2.97
C ARG A 156 30.10 15.15 2.42
N VAL A 157 29.91 14.74 1.16
CA VAL A 157 30.81 13.77 0.49
C VAL A 157 32.21 14.35 0.32
N GLU A 158 32.31 15.61 -0.11
CA GLU A 158 33.60 16.30 -0.29
C GLU A 158 34.33 16.49 1.04
N SER A 159 33.61 16.90 2.09
CA SER A 159 34.18 17.07 3.43
C SER A 159 34.76 15.77 3.98
N LEU A 160 34.08 14.63 3.80
CA LEU A 160 34.60 13.33 4.24
C LEU A 160 35.90 12.98 3.51
N LYS A 161 35.96 13.22 2.20
CA LYS A 161 37.16 12.98 1.38
C LYS A 161 38.32 13.88 1.79
N GLN A 162 38.07 15.18 1.97
CA GLN A 162 39.09 16.15 2.36
C GLN A 162 39.68 15.87 3.75
N ARG A 163 38.85 15.40 4.69
CA ARG A 163 39.27 15.09 6.05
C ARG A 163 39.81 13.66 6.23
N GLY A 164 39.69 12.81 5.20
CA GLY A 164 40.03 11.38 5.31
C GLY A 164 39.12 10.62 6.29
N GLU A 165 37.93 11.15 6.58
CA GLU A 165 36.97 10.55 7.50
C GLU A 165 36.13 9.48 6.79
N LYS A 166 35.75 8.44 7.54
CA LYS A 166 34.76 7.46 7.06
C LYS A 166 33.36 8.02 7.27
N ARG A 167 32.47 7.71 6.33
CA ARG A 167 31.03 7.93 6.53
C ARG A 167 30.52 7.19 7.76
N GLN A 168 29.43 7.68 8.33
CA GLN A 168 28.71 6.97 9.39
C GLN A 168 28.21 5.62 8.86
N ASP A 169 28.11 4.62 9.73
CA ASP A 169 27.58 3.32 9.34
C ASP A 169 26.14 3.42 8.84
N GLY A 170 25.87 2.80 7.69
CA GLY A 170 24.59 2.90 6.97
C GLY A 170 24.31 4.21 6.25
N GLU A 171 25.17 5.25 6.35
CA GLU A 171 24.97 6.57 5.72
C GLU A 171 24.91 6.46 4.18
N LYS A 172 23.84 7.03 3.62
CA LYS A 172 23.63 7.17 2.18
C LYS A 172 24.28 8.47 1.70
N LEU A 173 25.44 8.31 1.06
CA LEU A 173 26.10 9.40 0.35
C LEU A 173 25.47 9.61 -1.03
N LEU A 174 25.26 10.88 -1.40
CA LEU A 174 24.72 11.26 -2.69
C LEU A 174 25.74 11.00 -3.80
N ARG A 175 25.34 10.28 -4.84
CA ARG A 175 26.19 10.03 -6.02
C ARG A 175 26.17 11.26 -6.95
N PRO A 176 27.18 11.44 -7.82
CA PRO A 176 27.22 12.60 -8.73
C PRO A 176 26.00 12.69 -9.65
N ALA A 177 25.50 11.55 -10.12
CA ALA A 177 24.33 11.44 -10.98
C ALA A 177 22.99 11.44 -10.20
N GLU A 178 23.01 11.66 -8.89
CA GLU A 178 21.81 11.79 -8.07
C GLU A 178 21.57 13.26 -7.72
N SER A 179 20.29 13.64 -7.68
CA SER A 179 19.85 14.94 -7.14
C SER A 179 18.62 14.74 -6.25
N VAL A 180 18.47 15.61 -5.25
CA VAL A 180 17.37 15.57 -4.31
C VAL A 180 16.19 16.36 -4.88
N TYR A 181 15.02 15.77 -4.85
CA TYR A 181 13.77 16.40 -5.25
C TYR A 181 12.81 16.44 -4.06
N ARG A 182 11.95 17.44 -4.04
CA ARG A 182 10.95 17.68 -3.02
C ARG A 182 9.57 17.67 -3.65
N LEU A 183 8.62 17.02 -2.99
CA LEU A 183 7.19 17.08 -3.29
C LEU A 183 6.47 17.71 -2.10
N ASP A 184 5.72 18.77 -2.37
CA ASP A 184 4.85 19.42 -1.39
C ASP A 184 3.41 18.96 -1.61
N PHE A 185 2.86 18.21 -0.67
CA PHE A 185 1.47 17.78 -0.68
C PHE A 185 0.56 18.98 -0.37
N ILE A 186 -0.06 19.52 -1.43
CA ILE A 186 -1.02 20.63 -1.34
C ILE A 186 -2.24 20.23 -0.49
N GLN A 187 -2.60 18.95 -0.54
CA GLN A 187 -3.64 18.31 0.25
C GLN A 187 -3.11 16.98 0.79
N GLN A 188 -3.42 16.62 2.04
CA GLN A 188 -2.87 15.41 2.69
C GLN A 188 -3.89 14.29 2.87
N GLN A 189 -5.18 14.58 2.74
CA GLN A 189 -6.28 13.64 2.93
C GLN A 189 -7.06 13.49 1.63
N LYS A 190 -7.72 12.35 1.44
CA LYS A 190 -8.54 12.09 0.24
C LYS A 190 -7.76 12.22 -1.07
N LEU A 191 -6.48 11.84 -1.06
CA LEU A 191 -5.70 11.68 -2.27
C LEU A 191 -5.79 10.22 -2.73
N GLN A 192 -6.10 10.02 -4.00
CA GLN A 192 -5.93 8.75 -4.69
C GLN A 192 -4.91 8.93 -5.80
N PHE A 193 -3.79 8.22 -5.73
CA PHE A 193 -2.81 8.22 -6.82
C PHE A 193 -3.50 7.85 -8.15
N ASP A 194 -3.24 8.65 -9.19
CA ASP A 194 -3.73 8.41 -10.55
C ASP A 194 -2.60 7.89 -11.44
N ARG A 195 -1.55 8.72 -11.60
CA ARG A 195 -0.40 8.40 -12.45
C ARG A 195 0.82 9.25 -12.10
N TRP A 196 1.97 8.78 -12.55
CA TRP A 196 3.16 9.60 -12.69
C TRP A 196 3.08 10.38 -14.01
N ASP A 197 3.40 11.67 -13.98
CA ASP A 197 3.59 12.47 -15.19
C ASP A 197 5.08 12.83 -15.28
N VAL A 198 5.83 11.98 -15.97
CA VAL A 198 7.29 12.07 -16.08
C VAL A 198 7.68 12.16 -17.54
N VAL A 199 8.37 13.24 -17.89
CA VAL A 199 8.80 13.54 -19.25
C VAL A 199 10.29 13.84 -19.26
N LEU A 200 11.00 13.21 -20.21
CA LEU A 200 12.38 13.51 -20.56
C LEU A 200 12.45 14.18 -21.93
N ASP A 201 13.10 15.35 -22.00
CA ASP A 201 13.28 16.10 -23.26
C ASP A 201 14.25 15.40 -24.24
N LYS A 202 15.10 14.50 -23.74
CA LYS A 202 16.09 13.72 -24.47
C LYS A 202 16.01 12.23 -24.14
N PRO A 203 16.53 11.35 -25.01
CA PRO A 203 16.67 9.93 -24.71
C PRO A 203 17.51 9.69 -23.46
N GLY A 204 17.14 8.69 -22.67
CA GLY A 204 17.85 8.32 -21.46
C GLY A 204 16.92 7.73 -20.40
N LYS A 205 17.41 7.62 -19.17
CA LYS A 205 16.72 6.94 -18.07
C LYS A 205 16.80 7.77 -16.79
N VAL A 206 15.74 7.77 -16.00
CA VAL A 206 15.72 8.29 -14.64
C VAL A 206 15.14 7.25 -13.68
N THR A 207 15.64 7.23 -12.45
CA THR A 207 15.12 6.39 -11.36
C THR A 207 14.74 7.29 -10.20
N ILE A 208 13.46 7.27 -9.83
CA ILE A 208 12.87 8.04 -8.74
C ILE A 208 12.73 7.12 -7.53
N THR A 209 13.48 7.42 -6.47
CA THR A 209 13.46 6.68 -5.21
C THR A 209 12.93 7.58 -4.10
N GLY A 210 11.84 7.19 -3.46
CA GLY A 210 11.31 7.90 -2.30
C GLY A 210 12.20 7.74 -1.07
N THR A 211 12.11 8.70 -0.16
CA THR A 211 12.70 8.58 1.18
C THR A 211 11.63 8.44 2.25
N SER A 212 11.97 7.82 3.38
CA SER A 212 11.07 7.67 4.53
C SER A 212 10.63 9.04 5.04
N GLN A 213 9.32 9.20 5.30
CA GLN A 213 8.75 10.42 5.88
C GLN A 213 9.24 10.74 7.31
N ASN A 214 9.94 9.78 7.95
CA ASN A 214 10.58 10.01 9.25
C ASN A 214 11.96 10.67 9.11
N TRP A 215 12.57 10.66 7.93
CA TRP A 215 13.82 11.37 7.69
C TRP A 215 13.56 12.88 7.66
N THR A 216 14.39 13.62 8.40
CA THR A 216 14.35 15.08 8.45
C THR A 216 15.73 15.59 8.04
N PRO A 217 15.89 16.17 6.84
CA PRO A 217 17.20 16.54 6.29
C PRO A 217 17.99 17.51 7.16
N ASP A 218 17.30 18.38 7.91
CA ASP A 218 17.91 19.37 8.81
C ASP A 218 18.52 18.75 10.07
N LEU A 219 18.10 17.53 10.44
CA LEU A 219 18.47 16.90 11.70
C LEU A 219 19.50 15.78 11.53
N THR A 220 19.45 15.03 10.42
CA THR A 220 20.24 13.81 10.25
C THR A 220 20.66 13.59 8.80
N ASN A 221 21.85 13.02 8.60
CA ASN A 221 22.24 12.48 7.30
C ASN A 221 21.29 11.36 6.87
N LEU A 222 21.04 11.24 5.57
CA LEU A 222 20.20 10.19 5.01
C LEU A 222 20.84 8.82 5.24
N MET A 223 20.04 7.84 5.66
CA MET A 223 20.47 6.45 5.82
C MET A 223 19.98 5.59 4.66
N THR A 224 20.77 4.58 4.28
CA THR A 224 20.43 3.69 3.15
C THR A 224 19.10 2.96 3.38
N ARG A 225 18.81 2.56 4.62
CA ARG A 225 17.54 1.93 5.02
C ARG A 225 16.31 2.86 4.93
N GLN A 226 16.50 4.16 4.77
CA GLN A 226 15.41 5.13 4.62
C GLN A 226 14.99 5.32 3.17
N LEU A 227 15.69 4.71 2.21
CA LEU A 227 15.26 4.66 0.82
C LEU A 227 14.10 3.66 0.70
N LEU A 228 13.04 4.08 0.03
CA LEU A 228 11.85 3.26 -0.18
C LEU A 228 12.06 2.35 -1.39
N ASP A 229 11.55 1.13 -1.27
CA ASP A 229 11.48 0.12 -2.33
C ASP A 229 10.01 -0.29 -2.50
N PRO A 230 9.46 -0.39 -3.74
CA PRO A 230 10.18 -0.27 -5.00
C PRO A 230 10.45 1.18 -5.44
N ALA A 231 11.39 1.35 -6.38
CA ALA A 231 11.66 2.62 -7.05
C ALA A 231 10.99 2.67 -8.44
N ALA A 232 10.53 3.85 -8.85
CA ALA A 232 9.96 4.05 -10.18
C ALA A 232 11.07 4.41 -11.18
N ILE A 233 11.11 3.73 -12.32
CA ILE A 233 12.12 3.86 -13.36
C ILE A 233 11.42 4.26 -14.65
N PHE A 234 11.84 5.38 -15.23
CA PHE A 234 11.29 5.92 -16.48
C PHE A 234 12.41 6.05 -17.50
N TRP A 235 12.16 5.71 -18.75
CA TRP A 235 13.14 5.86 -19.82
C TRP A 235 12.50 6.27 -21.15
N ARG A 236 13.30 6.95 -21.96
CA ARG A 236 12.99 7.33 -23.32
C ARG A 236 14.05 6.75 -24.25
N LYS A 237 13.62 6.00 -25.26
CA LYS A 237 14.50 5.44 -26.30
C LYS A 237 14.88 6.51 -27.33
N GLU A 238 15.99 6.33 -28.03
CA GLU A 238 16.44 7.29 -29.06
C GLU A 238 15.44 7.43 -30.20
N ASP A 239 14.88 6.32 -30.66
CA ASP A 239 13.95 6.28 -31.80
C ASP A 239 12.49 6.55 -31.42
N SER A 240 12.22 6.93 -30.17
CA SER A 240 10.86 7.11 -29.66
C SER A 240 10.68 8.42 -28.90
N VAL A 241 9.53 9.04 -29.14
CA VAL A 241 9.03 10.15 -28.30
C VAL A 241 8.24 9.65 -27.09
N ALA A 242 7.85 8.37 -27.08
CA ALA A 242 7.12 7.78 -25.97
C ALA A 242 8.04 7.47 -24.78
N MET A 243 7.53 7.75 -23.58
CA MET A 243 8.13 7.32 -22.33
C MET A 243 7.69 5.89 -22.02
N ASP A 244 8.64 5.05 -21.64
CA ASP A 244 8.41 3.71 -21.09
C ASP A 244 8.77 3.73 -19.59
N TRP A 245 8.17 2.85 -18.79
CA TRP A 245 8.48 2.74 -17.36
C TRP A 245 8.22 1.32 -16.82
N ASN A 246 8.73 1.03 -15.62
CA ASN A 246 8.44 -0.21 -14.90
C ASN A 246 7.04 -0.13 -14.25
N GLU A 247 6.01 -0.46 -15.02
CA GLU A 247 4.59 -0.24 -14.67
C GLU A 247 4.19 -0.74 -13.27
N ALA A 248 4.54 -1.98 -12.91
CA ALA A 248 4.14 -2.56 -11.64
C ALA A 248 4.73 -1.83 -10.42
N ASP A 249 6.04 -1.60 -10.44
CA ASP A 249 6.79 -0.93 -9.37
C ASP A 249 6.39 0.55 -9.26
N ALA A 250 6.24 1.23 -10.41
CA ALA A 250 5.85 2.64 -10.44
C ALA A 250 4.43 2.85 -9.90
N LEU A 251 3.51 1.93 -10.21
CA LEU A 251 2.16 1.93 -9.67
C LEU A 251 2.16 1.66 -8.16
N GLU A 252 2.85 0.62 -7.70
CA GLU A 252 2.96 0.30 -6.27
C GLU A 252 3.56 1.46 -5.48
N PHE A 253 4.62 2.07 -6.00
CA PHE A 253 5.24 3.21 -5.35
C PHE A 253 4.31 4.43 -5.34
N GLY A 254 3.61 4.69 -6.44
CA GLY A 254 2.63 5.77 -6.57
C GLY A 254 1.48 5.65 -5.57
N GLU A 255 0.88 4.46 -5.45
CA GLU A 255 -0.21 4.19 -4.50
C GLU A 255 0.20 4.52 -3.06
N ARG A 256 1.42 4.16 -2.67
CA ARG A 256 1.97 4.44 -1.33
C ARG A 256 2.13 5.93 -1.03
N LEU A 257 2.29 6.79 -2.04
CA LEU A 257 2.39 8.24 -1.82
C LEU A 257 1.13 8.81 -1.14
N SER A 258 -0.04 8.23 -1.42
CA SER A 258 -1.31 8.63 -0.81
C SER A 258 -1.31 8.46 0.71
N ASP A 259 -0.67 7.40 1.21
CA ASP A 259 -0.52 7.16 2.64
C ASP A 259 0.62 7.98 3.26
N LEU A 260 1.72 8.15 2.52
CA LEU A 260 2.86 8.98 2.98
C LEU A 260 2.49 10.46 3.10
N ALA A 261 1.56 10.95 2.27
CA ALA A 261 1.00 12.30 2.35
C ALA A 261 0.31 12.58 3.70
N LYS A 262 -0.28 11.55 4.32
CA LYS A 262 -0.96 11.67 5.62
C LYS A 262 0.02 11.92 6.77
N ILE A 263 1.29 11.52 6.62
CA ILE A 263 2.31 11.62 7.66
C ILE A 263 2.85 13.05 7.76
N ARG A 264 3.26 13.64 6.63
CA ARG A 264 3.85 14.99 6.53
C ARG A 264 3.54 15.65 5.20
N LYS A 265 3.52 16.99 5.19
CA LYS A 265 3.25 17.81 4.00
C LYS A 265 4.36 17.78 2.96
N VAL A 266 5.57 17.40 3.34
CA VAL A 266 6.75 17.41 2.47
C VAL A 266 7.31 16.00 2.42
N MET A 267 7.66 15.54 1.23
CA MET A 267 8.39 14.29 1.01
C MET A 267 9.57 14.53 0.08
N TYR A 268 10.70 13.89 0.39
CA TYR A 268 11.92 13.98 -0.40
C TYR A 268 12.15 12.71 -1.22
N PHE A 269 12.78 12.90 -2.38
CA PHE A 269 13.11 11.85 -3.34
C PHE A 269 14.57 12.00 -3.75
N LEU A 270 15.22 10.87 -4.01
CA LEU A 270 16.46 10.83 -4.78
C LEU A 270 16.12 10.44 -6.21
N ILE A 271 16.45 11.33 -7.15
CA ILE A 271 16.36 11.02 -8.57
C ILE A 271 17.77 10.74 -9.09
N THR A 272 17.96 9.54 -9.63
CA THR A 272 19.19 9.12 -10.31
C THR A 272 19.02 9.31 -11.80
N PHE A 273 19.93 10.06 -12.41
CA PHE A 273 19.95 10.32 -13.85
C PHE A 273 20.90 9.34 -14.55
N GLY A 274 20.44 8.76 -15.65
CA GLY A 274 21.26 7.96 -16.55
C GLY A 274 22.24 8.83 -17.34
N GLU A 275 23.15 8.20 -18.06
CA GLU A 275 24.12 8.91 -18.90
C GLU A 275 23.42 9.83 -19.91
N GLY A 276 23.92 11.05 -20.05
CA GLY A 276 23.41 12.05 -20.98
C GLY A 276 22.14 12.80 -20.53
N VAL A 277 21.57 12.46 -19.36
CA VAL A 277 20.40 13.15 -18.79
C VAL A 277 20.81 13.94 -17.56
N GLU A 278 20.30 15.16 -17.45
CA GLU A 278 20.50 16.05 -16.31
C GLU A 278 19.16 16.53 -15.73
N PRO A 279 19.14 17.13 -14.52
CA PRO A 279 17.92 17.70 -13.93
C PRO A 279 17.15 18.65 -14.85
N ALA A 280 17.83 19.39 -15.73
CA ALA A 280 17.20 20.30 -16.69
C ALA A 280 16.37 19.58 -17.76
N ASN A 281 16.62 18.29 -17.98
CA ASN A 281 15.95 17.46 -18.98
C ASN A 281 14.67 16.81 -18.46
N LEU A 282 14.44 16.87 -17.15
CA LEU A 282 13.35 16.18 -16.47
C LEU A 282 12.24 17.14 -16.05
N LYS A 283 11.01 16.81 -16.45
CA LYS A 283 9.79 17.30 -15.82
C LYS A 283 9.10 16.13 -15.16
N ALA A 284 8.87 16.20 -13.86
CA ALA A 284 8.25 15.13 -13.11
C ALA A 284 7.21 15.70 -12.16
N SER A 285 6.03 15.11 -12.16
CA SER A 285 4.98 15.37 -11.20
C SER A 285 4.18 14.10 -10.90
N VAL A 286 3.40 14.17 -9.84
CA VAL A 286 2.48 13.09 -9.44
C VAL A 286 1.07 13.64 -9.51
N VAL A 287 0.21 12.93 -10.25
CA VAL A 287 -1.19 13.28 -10.40
C VAL A 287 -2.00 12.46 -9.41
N PHE A 288 -2.81 13.15 -8.61
CA PHE A 288 -3.77 12.55 -7.69
C PHE A 288 -5.20 12.93 -8.08
N ASN A 289 -6.12 11.99 -7.96
CA ASN A 289 -7.55 12.28 -7.92
C ASN A 289 -7.95 12.67 -6.50
N GLN A 290 -8.72 13.74 -6.36
CA GLN A 290 -9.32 14.15 -5.10
C GLN A 290 -10.60 13.34 -4.85
N LEU A 291 -10.64 12.64 -3.72
CA LEU A 291 -11.80 11.87 -3.22
C LEU A 291 -12.73 12.70 -2.33
#